data_AF-A0AA36F1Y4-F1
#
_entry.id   AF-A0AA36F1Y4-F1
#
_cell.length_a   1.000
_cell.length_b   1.000
_cell.length_c   1.000
_cell.angle_alpha   90.00
_cell.angle_beta   90.00
_cell.angle_gamma   90.00
#
_symmetry.space_group_name_H-M   'P 1'
#
loop_
_entity.id
_entity.type
_entity.pdbx_description
1 polymer ?
#
loop_
_entity_poly.entity_id
_entity_poly.type
_entity_poly.pdbx_seq_one_letter_code
_entity_poly.pdbx_strand_id
1 'polypeptide(L)'
;MKPSKAPGPDNIPFEFFTHGGPEMRNHLMLLILNIWENKTLPNDFRDATITTIYKKGDGEDCNNYRNLSLLSIASKIFARILFNHLCILAEDVLPESQYNFRPYRGTIVMIFPSRTADGLQMTADLYNAAYERFGMQVNIKDQVPDPTCTKPEQYEH
;
A
#
# COMPACT_ATOMS: atom_id res chain seq x y z
N MET A 1 -15.08 0.87 0.03
CA MET A 1 -14.33 0.06 1.02
C MET A 1 -15.19 -1.12 1.41
N LYS A 2 -14.61 -2.20 1.97
CA LYS A 2 -15.42 -3.32 2.49
C LYS A 2 -15.94 -2.97 3.90
N PRO A 3 -17.17 -3.38 4.26
CA PRO A 3 -17.66 -3.32 5.64
C PRO A 3 -16.83 -4.25 6.54
N SER A 4 -16.90 -4.04 7.86
CA SER A 4 -16.14 -4.77 8.89
C SER A 4 -14.61 -4.58 8.81
N LYS A 5 -14.17 -3.38 8.39
CA LYS A 5 -12.76 -3.00 8.53
C LYS A 5 -12.49 -2.56 9.96
N ALA A 6 -11.37 -3.02 10.52
CA ALA A 6 -10.89 -2.54 11.81
C ALA A 6 -10.74 -1.00 11.80
N PRO A 7 -11.26 -0.32 12.83
CA PRO A 7 -11.11 1.12 12.97
C PRO A 7 -9.63 1.48 13.21
N GLY A 8 -9.32 2.76 13.02
CA GLY A 8 -7.99 3.29 13.36
C GLY A 8 -7.89 3.64 14.85
N PRO A 9 -6.90 4.45 15.24
CA PRO A 9 -6.77 4.94 16.62
C PRO A 9 -7.97 5.78 17.08
N ASP A 10 -8.75 6.30 16.13
CA ASP A 10 -10.00 7.05 16.35
C ASP A 10 -11.18 6.18 16.82
N ASN A 11 -11.07 4.84 16.70
CA ASN A 11 -12.14 3.88 17.02
C ASN A 11 -13.45 4.11 16.23
N ILE A 12 -13.42 4.87 15.13
CA ILE A 12 -14.59 5.13 14.29
C ILE A 12 -14.70 4.04 13.22
N PRO A 13 -15.78 3.24 13.19
CA PRO A 13 -15.96 2.16 12.21
C PRO A 13 -16.41 2.67 10.84
N PHE A 14 -16.24 1.86 9.79
CA PHE A 14 -16.54 2.28 8.41
C PHE A 14 -18.05 2.49 8.18
N GLU A 15 -18.83 1.73 8.93
CA GLU A 15 -20.27 1.75 9.00
C GLU A 15 -20.78 3.15 9.39
N PHE A 16 -20.04 3.88 10.22
CA PHE A 16 -20.38 5.25 10.60
C PHE A 16 -20.41 6.19 9.39
N PHE A 17 -19.43 6.09 8.50
CA PHE A 17 -19.38 6.90 7.27
C PHE A 17 -20.39 6.45 6.22
N THR A 18 -20.75 5.16 6.22
CA THR A 18 -21.70 4.60 5.25
C THR A 18 -23.15 4.89 5.65
N HIS A 19 -23.47 4.76 6.93
CA HIS A 19 -24.82 4.92 7.48
C HIS A 19 -25.09 6.28 8.12
N GLY A 20 -24.08 7.14 8.27
CA GLY A 20 -24.20 8.48 8.86
C GLY A 20 -25.01 9.50 8.04
N GLY A 21 -25.63 9.10 6.94
CA GLY A 21 -26.53 9.96 6.16
C GLY A 21 -25.82 11.08 5.37
N PRO A 22 -26.61 12.05 4.83
CA PRO A 22 -26.08 13.16 4.04
C PRO A 22 -25.21 14.12 4.86
N GLU A 23 -25.56 14.37 6.13
CA GLU A 23 -24.78 15.25 7.01
C GLU A 23 -23.34 14.75 7.20
N MET A 24 -23.16 13.45 7.47
CA MET A 24 -21.83 12.85 7.59
C MET A 24 -21.02 12.98 6.31
N ARG A 25 -21.66 12.79 5.15
CA ARG A 25 -21.00 12.97 3.85
C ARG A 25 -20.58 14.42 3.62
N ASN A 26 -21.41 15.37 4.00
CA ASN A 26 -21.09 16.80 3.89
C ASN A 26 -19.90 17.16 4.78
N HIS A 27 -19.88 16.71 6.05
CA HIS A 27 -18.74 16.93 6.94
C HIS A 27 -17.45 16.31 6.39
N LEU A 28 -17.50 15.07 5.89
CA LEU A 28 -16.34 14.43 5.29
C LEU A 28 -15.87 15.17 4.04
N MET A 29 -16.78 15.64 3.20
CA MET A 29 -16.46 16.42 2.01
C MET A 29 -15.79 17.75 2.39
N LEU A 30 -16.34 18.49 3.35
CA LEU A 30 -15.76 19.75 3.85
C LEU A 30 -14.37 19.54 4.45
N LEU A 31 -14.16 18.44 5.18
CA LEU A 31 -12.83 18.07 5.69
C LEU A 31 -11.84 17.84 4.55
N ILE A 32 -12.21 17.06 3.53
CA ILE A 32 -11.35 16.77 2.39
C ILE A 32 -11.04 18.03 1.59
N LEU A 33 -12.03 18.91 1.37
CA LEU A 33 -11.84 20.19 0.69
C LEU A 33 -10.87 21.09 1.47
N ASN A 34 -11.04 21.20 2.79
CA ASN A 34 -10.10 21.94 3.63
C ASN A 34 -8.66 21.39 3.53
N ILE A 35 -8.49 20.06 3.51
CA ILE A 35 -7.17 19.45 3.34
C ILE A 35 -6.59 19.80 1.95
N TRP A 36 -7.43 19.79 0.92
CA TRP A 36 -7.02 20.10 -0.44
C TRP A 36 -6.58 21.57 -0.61
N GLU A 37 -7.34 22.51 -0.07
CA GLU A 37 -7.05 23.94 -0.15
C GLU A 37 -5.84 24.34 0.69
N ASN A 38 -5.78 23.88 1.94
CA ASN A 38 -4.71 24.26 2.87
C ASN A 38 -3.44 23.42 2.68
N LYS A 39 -3.51 22.29 1.96
CA LYS A 39 -2.41 21.32 1.78
C LYS A 39 -1.85 20.78 3.11
N THR A 40 -2.63 20.87 4.18
CA THR A 40 -2.27 20.44 5.53
C THR A 40 -3.11 19.23 5.92
N LEU A 41 -2.44 18.14 6.29
CA LEU A 41 -3.09 16.95 6.83
C LEU A 41 -3.31 17.08 8.34
N PRO A 42 -4.48 16.68 8.86
CA PRO A 42 -4.71 16.54 10.30
C PRO A 42 -3.71 15.56 10.93
N ASN A 43 -3.35 15.78 12.19
CA ASN A 43 -2.46 14.87 12.92
C ASN A 43 -3.08 13.46 13.04
N ASP A 44 -4.38 13.37 13.24
CA ASP A 44 -5.14 12.10 13.30
C ASP A 44 -5.07 11.27 11.99
N PHE A 45 -4.66 11.88 10.87
CA PHE A 45 -4.44 11.16 9.62
C PHE A 45 -3.03 10.57 9.54
N ARG A 46 -2.09 11.09 10.34
CA ARG A 46 -0.71 10.62 10.45
C ARG A 46 -0.58 9.51 11.49
N ASP A 47 -1.43 9.52 12.49
CA ASP A 47 -1.42 8.51 13.56
C ASP A 47 -1.95 7.16 13.06
N ALA A 48 -1.27 6.08 13.48
CA ALA A 48 -1.62 4.72 13.14
C ALA A 48 -1.28 3.75 14.28
N THR A 49 -2.18 2.82 14.56
CA THR A 49 -1.92 1.73 15.49
C THR A 49 -1.17 0.61 14.77
N ILE A 50 -0.02 0.19 15.28
CA ILE A 50 0.76 -0.91 14.70
C ILE A 50 0.31 -2.23 15.34
N THR A 51 -0.10 -3.18 14.51
CA THR A 51 -0.47 -4.54 14.92
C THR A 51 0.34 -5.56 14.14
N THR A 52 0.83 -6.60 14.81
CA THR A 52 1.61 -7.68 14.20
C THR A 52 0.70 -8.82 13.75
N ILE A 53 0.88 -9.31 12.52
CA ILE A 53 0.25 -10.54 12.02
C ILE A 53 1.32 -11.56 11.70
N TYR A 54 1.16 -12.75 12.26
CA TYR A 54 2.00 -13.90 11.94
C TYR A 54 1.81 -14.36 10.50
N LYS A 55 2.91 -14.57 9.76
CA LYS A 55 2.89 -14.94 8.34
C LYS A 55 3.01 -16.46 8.15
N LYS A 56 4.15 -17.05 8.50
CA LYS A 56 4.48 -18.49 8.41
C LYS A 56 5.89 -18.74 8.98
N GLY A 57 6.21 -19.98 9.35
CA GLY A 57 7.54 -20.37 9.83
C GLY A 57 7.53 -20.82 11.29
N ASP A 58 8.56 -20.40 12.03
CA ASP A 58 8.63 -20.56 13.48
C ASP A 58 7.94 -19.36 14.16
N GLY A 59 7.14 -19.62 15.19
CA GLY A 59 6.45 -18.60 15.96
C GLY A 59 7.38 -17.80 16.88
N GLU A 60 8.59 -18.31 17.16
CA GLU A 60 9.55 -17.61 18.01
C GLU A 60 10.45 -16.62 17.23
N ASP A 61 10.52 -16.75 15.90
CA ASP A 61 11.29 -15.83 15.07
C ASP A 61 10.46 -14.59 14.69
N CYS A 62 10.92 -13.44 15.16
CA CYS A 62 10.29 -12.14 14.91
C CYS A 62 10.19 -11.80 13.42
N ASN A 63 11.06 -12.33 12.56
CA ASN A 63 11.01 -12.11 11.11
C ASN A 63 9.79 -12.76 10.44
N ASN A 64 9.14 -13.71 11.12
CA ASN A 64 7.93 -14.37 10.64
C ASN A 64 6.66 -13.56 10.90
N TYR A 65 6.78 -12.39 11.55
CA TYR A 65 5.69 -11.46 11.77
C TYR A 65 5.73 -10.31 10.76
N ARG A 66 4.54 -9.85 10.36
CA ARG A 66 4.36 -8.68 9.52
C ARG A 66 3.62 -7.61 10.30
N ASN A 67 4.23 -6.43 10.40
CA ASN A 67 3.57 -5.25 10.95
C ASN A 67 2.49 -4.74 9.97
N LEU A 68 1.34 -4.38 10.53
CA LEU A 68 0.24 -3.71 9.87
C LEU A 68 -0.08 -2.42 10.60
N SER A 69 -0.15 -1.33 9.83
CA SER A 69 -0.58 -0.03 10.34
C SER A 69 -2.08 0.14 10.14
N LEU A 70 -2.82 0.29 11.22
CA LEU A 70 -4.23 0.63 11.24
C LEU A 70 -4.39 2.15 11.28
N LEU A 71 -4.58 2.76 10.11
CA LEU A 71 -4.92 4.18 10.02
C LEU A 71 -6.41 4.43 10.26
N SER A 72 -6.76 5.67 10.63
CA SER A 72 -8.13 6.17 10.67
C SER A 72 -8.89 5.90 9.37
N ILE A 73 -10.20 5.73 9.45
CA ILE A 73 -10.98 5.38 8.25
C ILE A 73 -11.09 6.59 7.32
N ALA A 74 -11.22 7.80 7.88
CA ALA A 74 -11.23 9.03 7.13
C ALA A 74 -9.95 9.23 6.29
N SER A 75 -8.77 8.97 6.87
CA SER A 75 -7.50 9.04 6.14
C SER A 75 -7.43 8.04 4.99
N LYS A 76 -7.92 6.81 5.20
CA LYS A 76 -7.98 5.81 4.13
C LYS A 76 -8.97 6.18 3.03
N ILE A 77 -10.09 6.86 3.33
CA ILE A 77 -11.03 7.38 2.33
C ILE A 77 -10.35 8.47 1.50
N PHE A 78 -9.68 9.42 2.15
CA PHE A 78 -8.93 10.47 1.48
C PHE A 78 -7.83 9.90 0.56
N ALA A 79 -7.02 8.96 1.07
CA ALA A 79 -6.00 8.28 0.29
C ALA A 79 -6.58 7.51 -0.91
N ARG A 80 -7.80 6.95 -0.78
CA ARG A 80 -8.48 6.28 -1.89
C ARG A 80 -8.90 7.25 -2.99
N ILE A 81 -9.38 8.44 -2.62
CA ILE A 81 -9.72 9.49 -3.58
C ILE A 81 -8.46 9.90 -4.33
N LEU A 82 -7.38 10.24 -3.61
CA LEU A 82 -6.08 10.58 -4.22
C LEU A 82 -5.57 9.48 -5.15
N PHE A 83 -5.61 8.23 -4.69
CA PHE A 83 -5.18 7.08 -5.48
C PHE A 83 -5.95 6.97 -6.80
N ASN A 84 -7.27 7.17 -6.79
CA ASN A 84 -8.07 7.10 -8.02
C ASN A 84 -7.66 8.19 -9.03
N HIS A 85 -7.36 9.40 -8.57
CA HIS A 85 -6.85 10.47 -9.45
C HIS A 85 -5.44 10.18 -9.97
N LEU A 86 -4.55 9.71 -9.09
CA LEU A 86 -3.17 9.40 -9.44
C LEU A 86 -3.06 8.20 -10.38
N CYS A 87 -3.90 7.19 -10.23
CA CYS A 87 -3.88 6.02 -11.11
C CYS A 87 -4.14 6.36 -12.56
N ILE A 88 -5.03 7.32 -12.84
CA ILE A 88 -5.31 7.76 -14.20
C ILE A 88 -4.06 8.38 -14.81
N LEU A 89 -3.37 9.26 -14.08
CA LEU A 89 -2.16 9.93 -14.55
C LEU A 89 -0.96 8.99 -14.62
N ALA A 90 -0.88 8.00 -13.73
CA ALA A 90 0.19 7.02 -13.71
C ALA A 90 0.11 6.05 -14.91
N GLU A 91 -1.04 5.94 -15.58
CA GLU A 91 -1.16 5.00 -16.70
C GLU A 91 -0.21 5.37 -17.85
N ASP A 92 -0.01 6.68 -18.07
CA ASP A 92 0.83 7.23 -19.14
C ASP A 92 2.34 7.26 -18.78
N VAL A 93 2.67 7.15 -17.49
CA VAL A 93 4.04 7.30 -16.99
C VAL A 93 4.71 5.96 -16.69
N LEU A 94 3.94 4.97 -16.21
CA LEU A 94 4.53 3.71 -15.78
C LEU A 94 4.98 2.87 -16.99
N PRO A 95 6.12 2.18 -16.89
CA PRO A 95 6.64 1.37 -17.99
C PRO A 95 5.75 0.15 -18.24
N GLU A 96 5.76 -0.32 -19.48
CA GLU A 96 5.01 -1.52 -19.89
C GLU A 96 5.47 -2.78 -19.13
N SER A 97 6.71 -2.79 -18.65
CA SER A 97 7.27 -3.85 -17.80
C SER A 97 6.73 -3.87 -16.36
N GLN A 98 5.97 -2.86 -15.95
CA GLN A 98 5.35 -2.82 -14.62
C GLN A 98 3.93 -3.41 -14.68
N TYR A 99 3.78 -4.59 -14.08
CA TYR A 99 2.50 -5.31 -14.06
C TYR A 99 1.83 -5.28 -12.68
N ASN A 100 2.63 -5.31 -11.62
CA ASN A 100 2.12 -5.30 -10.25
C ASN A 100 1.43 -3.96 -9.93
N PHE A 101 0.30 -4.04 -9.22
CA PHE A 101 -0.50 -2.89 -8.76
C PHE A 101 -1.11 -2.02 -9.87
N ARG A 102 -1.17 -2.51 -11.13
CA ARG A 102 -1.91 -1.85 -12.21
C ARG A 102 -3.28 -2.49 -12.40
N PRO A 103 -4.32 -1.71 -12.75
CA PRO A 103 -5.62 -2.27 -13.09
C PRO A 103 -5.48 -3.19 -14.32
N TYR A 104 -6.22 -4.28 -14.35
CA TYR A 104 -6.29 -5.24 -15.46
C TYR A 104 -4.98 -6.00 -15.79
N ARG A 105 -3.89 -5.85 -15.01
CA ARG A 105 -2.64 -6.62 -15.16
C ARG A 105 -2.42 -7.59 -14.00
N GLY A 106 -2.93 -8.82 -14.16
CA GLY A 106 -2.75 -9.89 -13.16
C GLY A 106 -1.45 -10.69 -13.35
N THR A 107 -1.11 -11.52 -12.37
CA THR A 107 0.07 -12.41 -12.40
C THR A 107 0.09 -13.32 -13.64
N ILE A 108 -1.09 -13.69 -14.17
CA ILE A 108 -1.18 -14.50 -15.38
C ILE A 108 -0.54 -13.82 -16.59
N VAL A 109 -0.69 -12.49 -16.73
CA VAL A 109 -0.13 -11.71 -17.84
C VAL A 109 1.40 -11.67 -17.79
N MET A 110 1.98 -11.83 -16.59
CA MET A 110 3.43 -11.95 -16.39
C MET A 110 3.98 -13.34 -16.74
N ILE A 111 3.19 -14.39 -16.47
CA ILE A 111 3.66 -15.77 -16.61
C ILE A 111 3.77 -16.19 -18.08
N PHE A 112 2.88 -15.69 -18.95
CA PHE A 112 2.90 -16.07 -20.36
C PHE A 112 4.16 -15.59 -21.12
N PRO A 113 4.54 -14.30 -21.07
CA PRO A 113 5.76 -13.82 -21.71
C PRO A 113 7.04 -14.47 -21.16
N SER A 114 7.08 -14.77 -19.87
CA SER A 114 8.25 -15.43 -19.26
C SER A 114 8.43 -16.90 -19.68
N ARG A 115 7.41 -17.51 -20.31
CA ARG A 115 7.45 -18.91 -20.75
C ARG A 115 7.67 -19.09 -22.25
N THR A 116 7.59 -18.01 -23.04
CA THR A 116 7.86 -18.05 -24.49
C THR A 116 9.24 -17.45 -24.78
N ALA A 117 9.96 -18.01 -25.75
CA ALA A 117 11.27 -17.49 -26.17
C ALA A 117 11.18 -16.03 -26.63
N ASP A 118 10.11 -15.72 -27.39
CA ASP A 118 9.83 -14.36 -27.87
C ASP A 118 9.50 -13.39 -26.72
N GLY A 119 8.81 -13.87 -25.69
CA GLY A 119 8.48 -13.05 -24.52
C GLY A 119 9.69 -12.81 -23.61
N LEU A 120 10.60 -13.78 -23.48
CA LEU A 120 11.89 -13.61 -22.80
C LEU A 120 12.75 -12.54 -23.48
N GLN A 121 12.83 -12.56 -24.81
CA GLN A 121 13.54 -11.53 -25.58
C GLN A 121 12.92 -10.14 -25.34
N MET A 122 11.59 -10.04 -25.40
CA MET A 122 10.88 -8.79 -25.12
C MET A 122 11.12 -8.26 -23.69
N THR A 123 11.21 -9.16 -22.70
CA THR A 123 11.55 -8.76 -21.32
C THR A 123 13.00 -8.29 -21.17
N ALA A 124 13.94 -8.90 -21.90
CA ALA A 124 15.34 -8.48 -21.90
C ALA A 124 15.50 -7.11 -22.58
N ASP A 125 14.81 -6.87 -23.69
CA ASP A 125 14.82 -5.60 -24.41
C ASP A 125 14.20 -4.46 -23.57
N LEU A 126 13.11 -4.75 -22.84
CA LEU A 126 12.52 -3.82 -21.87
C LEU A 126 13.45 -3.53 -20.68
N TYR A 127 14.18 -4.53 -20.20
CA TYR A 127 15.14 -4.36 -19.11
C TYR A 127 16.32 -3.48 -19.54
N ASN A 128 16.86 -3.71 -20.75
CA ASN A 128 17.92 -2.90 -21.33
C ASN A 128 17.46 -1.45 -21.58
N ALA A 129 16.25 -1.26 -22.11
CA ALA A 129 15.67 0.08 -22.29
C ALA A 129 15.44 0.83 -20.97
N ALA A 130 15.03 0.13 -19.91
CA ALA A 130 14.90 0.70 -18.57
C ALA A 130 16.28 1.06 -17.98
N TYR A 131 17.29 0.21 -18.20
CA TYR A 131 18.66 0.44 -17.77
C TYR A 131 19.28 1.67 -18.44
N GLU A 132 19.10 1.82 -19.76
CA GLU A 132 19.57 2.98 -20.52
C GLU A 132 18.86 4.28 -20.12
N ARG A 133 17.57 4.20 -19.78
CA ARG A 133 16.76 5.38 -19.43
C ARG A 133 16.90 5.84 -17.97
N PHE A 134 17.17 4.92 -17.04
CA PHE A 134 17.15 5.20 -15.60
C PHE A 134 18.43 4.80 -14.84
N GLY A 135 19.42 4.17 -15.48
CA GLY A 135 20.75 3.92 -14.91
C GLY A 135 20.77 2.99 -13.67
N MET A 136 19.74 2.17 -13.46
CA MET A 136 19.56 1.42 -12.21
C MET A 136 20.24 0.03 -12.29
N GLN A 137 21.45 -0.11 -11.71
CA GLN A 137 22.05 -1.41 -11.40
C GLN A 137 21.45 -1.98 -10.12
N VAL A 138 20.69 -3.08 -10.19
CA VAL A 138 20.18 -3.78 -9.00
C VAL A 138 21.23 -4.82 -8.56
N ASN A 139 21.98 -4.50 -7.51
CA ASN A 139 22.93 -5.43 -6.89
C ASN A 139 22.20 -6.29 -5.84
N ILE A 140 21.99 -7.57 -6.15
CA ILE A 140 21.18 -8.52 -5.34
C ILE A 140 22.01 -9.09 -4.16
N LYS A 141 22.74 -8.27 -3.39
CA LYS A 141 23.59 -8.80 -2.30
C LYS A 141 23.35 -8.29 -0.88
N ASP A 142 22.43 -7.36 -0.66
CA ASP A 142 22.25 -6.81 0.69
C ASP A 142 20.93 -7.28 1.32
N GLN A 143 20.90 -8.54 1.75
CA GLN A 143 20.00 -9.03 2.80
C GLN A 143 20.84 -9.65 3.91
N VAL A 144 21.37 -8.82 4.81
CA VAL A 144 21.87 -9.25 6.12
C VAL A 144 20.93 -8.63 7.16
N PRO A 145 20.17 -9.42 7.93
CA PRO A 145 19.28 -8.88 8.96
C PRO A 145 20.07 -8.37 10.17
N ASP A 146 19.62 -7.22 10.70
CA ASP A 146 20.15 -6.48 11.84
C ASP A 146 19.98 -7.26 13.16
N PRO A 147 21.05 -7.46 13.97
CA PRO A 147 21.02 -8.28 15.19
C PRO A 147 20.35 -7.64 16.41
N THR A 148 19.74 -6.46 16.31
CA THR A 148 19.30 -5.68 17.50
C THR A 148 17.83 -5.84 17.91
N CYS A 149 17.06 -6.76 17.30
CA CYS A 149 15.64 -6.93 17.62
C CYS A 149 15.42 -7.77 18.90
N THR A 150 15.58 -7.16 20.08
CA THR A 150 15.12 -7.70 21.36
C THR A 150 13.60 -7.55 21.52
N LYS A 151 12.97 -8.64 21.99
CA LYS A 151 11.52 -8.91 22.13
C LYS A 151 10.69 -7.73 22.70
N PRO A 152 9.43 -7.52 22.24
CA PRO A 152 8.43 -6.84 23.07
C PRO A 152 7.96 -7.78 24.19
N GLU A 153 8.09 -7.32 25.43
CA GLU A 153 7.55 -7.98 26.63
C GLU A 153 6.04 -8.22 26.48
N GLN A 154 5.60 -9.45 26.76
CA GLN A 154 4.20 -9.79 26.79
C GLN A 154 3.58 -9.20 28.06
N TYR A 155 2.60 -8.31 27.91
CA TYR A 155 1.72 -7.93 29.01
C TYR A 155 0.67 -9.04 29.18
N GLU A 156 0.87 -9.90 30.18
CA GLU A 156 -0.22 -10.68 30.79
C GLU A 156 -1.07 -9.75 31.66
N HIS A 157 -2.37 -9.67 31.38
CA HIS A 157 -3.45 -9.46 32.36
C HIS A 157 -4.76 -10.03 31.83
#